data_AF-A0A7K4JLG1-F1
#
_entry.id   AF-A0A7K4JLG1-F1
#
_cell.length_a   1.000
_cell.length_b   1.000
_cell.length_c   1.000
_cell.angle_alpha   90.00
_cell.angle_beta   90.00
_cell.angle_gamma   90.00
#
_symmetry.space_group_name_H-M   'P 1'
#
loop_
_entity.id
_entity.type
_entity.pdbx_description
1 polymer ?
#
loop_
_entity_poly.entity_id
_entity_poly.type
_entity_poly.pdbx_seq_one_letter_code
_entity_poly.pdbx_strand_id
1 'polypeptide(L)'
;YREGYNNPQVSDENLIGLSRARRPNNAIFVNFDDEGTPTEPLDAAVQNWKKVCTNPVDKKAEEELRKLFEVRPVWSRNAVKANISVHPDKLKLLLPYLAYYMLTGPWRSLWVRFGYDPRKHPEAKIYQVLDFRIRCGMKYGKRTQTTETLSLLSLSHTVSVHDLKQGLGTSGASGAKKSASSTYKLKESIYIFREGALPPYRQMFYQLCDLNVESLQKIIHRNDGTELECTERDGWCLSKTSDDLRDSMSLMIKQMIRSTRPALFSTTTSNEDGKEQLAYETGEEEDDEEEEEEEFKPSEGSENEMETEILDYV
;
A
#
# COMPACT_ATOMS: atom_id res chain seq x y z
N TYR A 1 29.89 -8.47 16.75
CA TYR A 1 30.41 -8.93 15.45
C TYR A 1 30.16 -10.43 15.33
N ARG A 2 29.22 -10.85 14.48
CA ARG A 2 29.08 -12.25 14.05
C ARG A 2 29.62 -12.32 12.63
N GLU A 3 30.63 -13.16 12.42
CA GLU A 3 31.20 -13.48 11.11
C GLU A 3 30.15 -14.24 10.28
N GLY A 4 29.97 -13.87 9.01
CA GLY A 4 29.23 -14.70 8.04
C GLY A 4 28.22 -14.00 7.13
N TYR A 5 27.91 -12.71 7.31
CA TYR A 5 27.00 -12.01 6.39
C TYR A 5 27.76 -11.46 5.18
N ASN A 6 27.66 -12.15 4.04
CA ASN A 6 28.13 -11.64 2.75
C ASN A 6 26.94 -11.07 1.98
N ASN A 7 27.02 -9.79 1.59
CA ASN A 7 26.06 -9.18 0.67
C ASN A 7 26.09 -9.92 -0.69
N PRO A 8 24.95 -10.07 -1.38
CA PRO A 8 24.93 -10.62 -2.72
C PRO A 8 25.77 -9.74 -3.68
N GLN A 9 26.62 -10.39 -4.47
CA GLN A 9 27.43 -9.74 -5.51
C GLN A 9 26.51 -9.35 -6.67
N VAL A 10 26.22 -8.05 -6.80
CA VAL A 10 25.49 -7.50 -7.95
C VAL A 10 26.52 -7.20 -9.04
N SER A 11 26.37 -7.82 -10.21
CA SER A 11 27.27 -7.67 -11.37
C SER A 11 27.30 -6.23 -11.90
N ASP A 12 28.51 -5.74 -12.18
CA ASP A 12 28.87 -4.35 -12.51
C ASP A 12 28.35 -3.78 -13.87
N GLU A 13 27.46 -4.46 -14.59
CA GLU A 13 27.23 -4.14 -16.01
C GLU A 13 26.15 -3.08 -16.31
N ASN A 14 25.70 -2.27 -15.35
CA ASN A 14 24.81 -1.13 -15.65
C ASN A 14 25.21 0.15 -14.88
N LEU A 15 26.20 0.87 -15.43
CA LEU A 15 26.74 2.13 -14.91
C LEU A 15 25.81 3.34 -15.16
N ILE A 16 24.89 3.63 -14.23
CA ILE A 16 24.41 4.99 -13.94
C ILE A 16 24.19 5.12 -12.41
N GLY A 17 25.00 5.94 -11.72
CA GLY A 17 24.70 6.39 -10.33
C GLY A 17 25.69 6.06 -9.19
N LEU A 18 26.96 5.74 -9.45
CA LEU A 18 27.92 5.21 -8.46
C LEU A 18 28.58 6.23 -7.48
N SER A 19 28.10 7.47 -7.33
CA SER A 19 28.80 8.46 -6.48
C SER A 19 28.30 8.56 -5.03
N ARG A 20 27.28 7.80 -4.63
CA ARG A 20 26.84 7.77 -3.23
C ARG A 20 27.00 6.36 -2.70
N ALA A 21 27.99 6.15 -1.82
CA ALA A 21 28.05 4.96 -0.99
C ALA A 21 26.66 4.74 -0.35
N ARG A 22 26.00 3.63 -0.71
CA ARG A 22 24.73 3.25 -0.09
C ARG A 22 24.99 3.09 1.39
N ARG A 23 24.28 3.87 2.20
CA ARG A 23 24.44 3.83 3.66
C ARG A 23 23.56 2.68 4.15
N PRO A 24 24.11 1.65 4.81
CA PRO A 24 23.29 0.63 5.43
C PRO A 24 22.40 1.34 6.46
N ASN A 25 21.07 1.23 6.32
CA ASN A 25 20.15 1.89 7.23
C ASN A 25 19.92 1.09 8.51
N ASN A 26 20.79 0.09 8.77
CA ASN A 26 20.89 -0.69 10.00
C ASN A 26 19.57 -1.39 10.38
N ALA A 27 18.72 -1.69 9.39
CA ALA A 27 17.54 -2.51 9.58
C ALA A 27 17.96 -3.96 9.84
N ILE A 28 17.21 -4.64 10.71
CA ILE A 28 17.31 -6.09 10.88
C ILE A 28 16.19 -6.71 10.06
N PHE A 29 16.57 -7.62 9.17
CA PHE A 29 15.64 -8.35 8.30
C PHE A 29 15.45 -9.77 8.83
N VAL A 30 14.21 -10.24 8.85
CA VAL A 30 13.82 -11.56 9.37
C VAL A 30 12.95 -12.27 8.34
N ASN A 31 13.29 -13.51 8.01
CA ASN A 31 12.44 -14.40 7.21
C ASN A 31 11.49 -15.18 8.12
N PHE A 32 10.43 -15.73 7.52
CA PHE A 32 9.45 -16.53 8.26
C PHE A 32 10.06 -17.73 8.99
N ASP A 33 11.05 -18.39 8.39
CA ASP A 33 11.67 -19.60 8.96
C ASP A 33 12.86 -19.30 9.90
N ASP A 34 13.26 -18.04 10.06
CA ASP A 34 14.42 -17.69 10.89
C ASP A 34 14.15 -18.01 12.38
N GLU A 35 15.07 -18.69 13.04
CA GLU A 35 14.92 -19.00 14.46
C GLU A 35 15.09 -17.76 15.34
N GLY A 36 14.13 -17.55 16.24
CA GLY A 36 14.14 -16.43 17.17
C GLY A 36 13.66 -15.12 16.55
N THR A 37 13.59 -14.08 17.38
CA THR A 37 13.12 -12.75 16.98
C THR A 37 14.02 -11.69 17.62
N PRO A 38 14.43 -10.65 16.87
CA PRO A 38 15.24 -9.57 17.41
C PRO A 38 14.56 -8.88 18.59
N THR A 39 15.30 -8.73 19.70
CA THR A 39 14.82 -8.06 20.91
C THR A 39 15.28 -6.62 21.03
N GLU A 40 16.29 -6.23 20.25
CA GLU A 40 16.91 -4.90 20.29
C GLU A 40 17.41 -4.48 18.90
N PRO A 41 17.48 -3.16 18.61
CA PRO A 41 18.08 -2.64 17.39
C PRO A 41 19.60 -2.86 17.35
N LEU A 42 20.17 -2.75 16.15
CA LEU A 42 21.63 -2.70 16.00
C LEU A 42 22.20 -1.44 16.67
N ASP A 43 23.37 -1.55 17.31
CA ASP A 43 24.07 -0.40 17.91
C ASP A 43 24.25 0.76 16.93
N ALA A 44 24.51 0.45 15.66
CA ALA A 44 24.64 1.44 14.61
C ALA A 44 23.32 2.20 14.34
N ALA A 45 22.16 1.53 14.43
CA ALA A 45 20.84 2.19 14.35
C ALA A 45 20.64 3.14 15.53
N VAL A 46 20.98 2.70 16.75
CA VAL A 46 20.90 3.51 17.98
C VAL A 46 21.76 4.76 17.86
N GLN A 47 23.03 4.62 17.44
CA GLN A 47 23.95 5.75 17.28
C GLN A 47 23.50 6.71 16.17
N ASN A 48 22.97 6.19 15.06
CA ASN A 48 22.51 7.01 13.95
C ASN A 48 21.27 7.82 14.36
N TRP A 49 20.29 7.20 15.02
CA TRP A 49 19.12 7.92 15.49
C TRP A 49 19.49 8.99 16.52
N LYS A 50 20.37 8.68 17.48
CA LYS A 50 20.88 9.66 18.46
C LYS A 50 21.52 10.90 17.81
N LYS A 51 22.20 10.74 16.67
CA LYS A 51 22.82 11.86 15.93
C LYS A 51 21.79 12.74 15.22
N VAL A 52 20.67 12.17 14.78
CA VAL A 52 19.63 12.87 14.01
C VAL A 52 18.56 13.47 14.92
N CYS A 53 18.22 12.79 16.02
CA CYS A 53 17.23 13.19 17.01
C CYS A 53 17.74 14.34 17.89
N THR A 54 17.79 15.54 17.30
CA THR A 54 18.40 16.73 17.90
C THR A 54 17.37 17.74 18.41
N ASN A 55 16.23 17.85 17.73
CA ASN A 55 15.21 18.85 18.04
C ASN A 55 13.99 18.22 18.75
N PRO A 56 13.10 19.04 19.36
CA PRO A 56 11.90 18.53 20.03
C PRO A 56 10.92 17.80 19.10
N VAL A 57 10.90 18.14 17.80
CA VAL A 57 10.01 17.51 16.82
C VAL A 57 10.42 16.04 16.59
N ASP A 58 11.72 15.77 16.56
CA ASP A 58 12.26 14.42 16.36
C ASP A 58 11.99 13.53 17.56
N LYS A 59 12.18 14.05 18.78
CA LYS A 59 11.84 13.35 20.03
C LYS A 59 10.35 13.04 20.09
N LYS A 60 9.51 14.00 19.71
CA LYS A 60 8.06 13.80 19.63
C LYS A 60 7.70 12.70 18.63
N ALA A 61 8.30 12.70 17.44
CA ALA A 61 8.04 11.66 16.43
C ALA A 61 8.49 10.27 16.91
N GLU A 62 9.61 10.18 17.63
CA GLU A 62 10.03 8.93 18.29
C GLU A 62 9.01 8.46 19.31
N GLU A 63 8.58 9.33 20.22
CA GLU A 63 7.58 9.00 21.26
C GLU A 63 6.24 8.59 20.64
N GLU A 64 5.78 9.29 19.59
CA GLU A 64 4.56 8.94 18.87
C GLU A 64 4.67 7.57 18.21
N LEU A 65 5.82 7.24 17.59
CA LEU A 65 6.00 5.94 16.95
C LEU A 65 6.13 4.81 17.97
N ARG A 66 6.78 5.04 19.12
CA ARG A 66 6.78 4.09 20.24
C ARG A 66 5.36 3.78 20.70
N LYS A 67 4.53 4.81 20.89
CA LYS A 67 3.11 4.65 21.26
C LYS A 67 2.31 3.90 20.20
N LEU A 68 2.55 4.13 18.92
CA LEU A 68 1.92 3.33 17.85
C LEU A 68 2.26 1.84 17.98
N PHE A 69 3.52 1.51 18.25
CA PHE A 69 3.97 0.13 18.43
C PHE A 69 3.45 -0.52 19.72
N GLU A 70 3.18 0.27 20.76
CA GLU A 70 2.51 -0.20 21.98
C GLU A 70 1.06 -0.59 21.73
N VAL A 71 0.33 0.22 20.94
CA VAL A 71 -1.07 -0.05 20.59
C VAL A 71 -1.20 -1.21 19.60
N ARG A 72 -0.29 -1.28 18.62
CA ARG A 72 -0.27 -2.30 17.58
C ARG A 72 1.18 -2.68 17.28
N PRO A 73 1.60 -3.93 17.50
CA PRO A 73 3.01 -4.30 17.41
C PRO A 73 3.54 -4.41 15.96
N VAL A 74 2.67 -4.43 14.96
CA VAL A 74 3.02 -4.66 13.55
C VAL A 74 2.37 -3.61 12.62
N TRP A 75 3.19 -2.87 11.89
CA TRP A 75 2.74 -1.78 11.01
C TRP A 75 3.40 -1.82 9.64
N SER A 76 2.66 -1.50 8.58
CA SER A 76 3.24 -1.11 7.30
C SER A 76 3.81 0.30 7.37
N ARG A 77 4.81 0.61 6.53
CA ARG A 77 5.37 1.96 6.46
C ARG A 77 4.32 3.00 6.06
N ASN A 78 3.38 2.64 5.20
CA ASN A 78 2.27 3.50 4.80
C ASN A 78 1.36 3.85 5.96
N ALA A 79 0.99 2.84 6.76
CA ALA A 79 0.18 3.07 7.94
C ALA A 79 0.92 3.97 8.95
N VAL A 80 2.25 3.81 9.12
CA VAL A 80 3.05 4.73 9.94
C VAL A 80 3.02 6.16 9.38
N LYS A 81 3.28 6.35 8.08
CA LYS A 81 3.23 7.66 7.41
C LYS A 81 1.84 8.30 7.47
N ALA A 82 0.77 7.50 7.50
CA ALA A 82 -0.59 7.99 7.62
C ALA A 82 -1.00 8.30 9.08
N ASN A 83 -0.20 7.92 10.08
CA ASN A 83 -0.48 8.19 11.49
C ASN A 83 0.45 9.24 12.11
N ILE A 84 1.70 9.33 11.65
CA ILE A 84 2.73 10.24 12.19
C ILE A 84 3.26 11.19 11.12
N SER A 85 3.44 12.45 11.49
CA SER A 85 3.98 13.49 10.63
C SER A 85 5.51 13.58 10.75
N VAL A 86 6.23 12.67 10.12
CA VAL A 86 7.71 12.61 10.15
C VAL A 86 8.30 12.71 8.74
N HIS A 87 9.43 13.41 8.61
CA HIS A 87 10.13 13.49 7.32
C HIS A 87 10.58 12.08 6.86
N PRO A 88 10.40 11.72 5.58
CA PRO A 88 10.75 10.38 5.08
C PRO A 88 12.18 9.92 5.40
N ASP A 89 13.18 10.81 5.26
CA ASP A 89 14.58 10.51 5.59
C ASP A 89 14.81 10.20 7.08
N LYS A 90 14.01 10.80 7.97
CA LYS A 90 14.08 10.51 9.42
C LYS A 90 13.36 9.21 9.74
N LEU A 91 12.20 8.97 9.13
CA LEU A 91 11.45 7.72 9.29
C LEU A 91 12.30 6.50 8.92
N LYS A 92 13.10 6.62 7.86
CA LYS A 92 14.04 5.60 7.40
C LYS A 92 15.13 5.23 8.41
N LEU A 93 15.46 6.13 9.35
CA LEU A 93 16.41 5.85 10.43
C LEU A 93 15.70 5.43 11.72
N LEU A 94 14.50 5.97 11.92
CA LEU A 94 13.70 5.72 13.12
C LEU A 94 13.09 4.32 13.14
N LEU A 95 12.62 3.80 12.00
CA LEU A 95 12.05 2.45 11.90
C LEU A 95 13.07 1.36 12.32
N PRO A 96 14.29 1.30 11.74
CA PRO A 96 15.35 0.38 12.19
C PRO A 96 15.74 0.51 13.67
N TYR A 97 15.50 1.67 14.28
CA TYR A 97 15.77 1.91 15.68
C TYR A 97 14.69 1.33 16.62
N LEU A 98 13.45 1.16 16.14
CA LEU A 98 12.31 0.73 16.98
C LEU A 98 11.73 -0.64 16.59
N ALA A 99 12.02 -1.12 15.39
CA ALA A 99 11.42 -2.32 14.83
C ALA A 99 12.39 -3.06 13.90
N TYR A 100 12.12 -4.35 13.70
CA TYR A 100 12.72 -5.16 12.64
C TYR A 100 11.73 -5.36 11.50
N TYR A 101 12.23 -5.80 10.34
CA TYR A 101 11.45 -5.92 9.12
C TYR A 101 11.29 -7.39 8.70
N MET A 102 10.06 -7.80 8.42
CA MET A 102 9.77 -9.14 7.92
C MET A 102 9.91 -9.20 6.39
N LEU A 103 10.76 -10.08 5.87
CA LEU A 103 10.99 -10.25 4.44
C LEU A 103 9.97 -11.18 3.77
N THR A 104 9.65 -12.29 4.44
CA THR A 104 8.79 -13.35 3.89
C THR A 104 7.62 -13.67 4.82
N GLY A 105 6.71 -14.51 4.33
CA GLY A 105 5.57 -14.98 5.08
C GLY A 105 4.41 -13.98 5.23
N PRO A 106 3.51 -14.22 6.20
CA PRO A 106 2.23 -13.52 6.34
C PRO A 106 2.34 -12.05 6.77
N TRP A 107 3.50 -11.66 7.31
CA TRP A 107 3.82 -10.29 7.73
C TRP A 107 4.89 -9.65 6.85
N ARG A 108 5.16 -10.21 5.66
CA ARG A 108 6.13 -9.65 4.72
C ARG A 108 5.88 -8.16 4.48
N SER A 109 6.96 -7.40 4.38
CA SER A 109 6.95 -5.96 4.18
C SER A 109 6.32 -5.15 5.31
N LEU A 110 6.26 -5.72 6.52
CA LEU A 110 5.81 -5.04 7.72
C LEU A 110 6.95 -4.86 8.72
N TRP A 111 6.85 -3.78 9.48
CA TRP A 111 7.70 -3.47 10.63
C TRP A 111 7.09 -4.04 11.89
N VAL A 112 7.87 -4.83 12.61
CA VAL A 112 7.47 -5.47 13.86
C VAL A 112 8.30 -4.91 15.00
N ARG A 113 7.65 -4.49 16.09
CA ARG A 113 8.37 -3.99 17.25
C ARG A 113 9.32 -5.06 17.79
N PHE A 114 10.49 -4.63 18.28
CA PHE A 114 11.43 -5.54 18.91
C PHE A 114 10.80 -6.29 20.10
N GLY A 115 11.16 -7.57 20.21
CA GLY A 115 10.68 -8.47 21.27
C GLY A 115 9.25 -9.00 21.07
N TYR A 116 8.59 -8.74 19.95
CA TYR A 116 7.31 -9.35 19.59
C TYR A 116 7.47 -10.25 18.37
N ASP A 117 7.07 -11.53 18.47
CA ASP A 117 7.15 -12.49 17.37
C ASP A 117 5.74 -12.90 16.91
N PRO A 118 5.23 -12.37 15.79
CA PRO A 118 3.85 -12.62 15.39
C PRO A 118 3.57 -14.10 15.06
N ARG A 119 4.60 -14.91 14.80
CA ARG A 119 4.48 -16.36 14.53
C ARG A 119 4.15 -17.18 15.78
N LYS A 120 4.28 -16.60 16.97
CA LYS A 120 4.01 -17.26 18.27
C LYS A 120 2.70 -16.83 18.91
N HIS A 121 2.00 -15.88 18.28
CA HIS A 121 0.87 -15.16 18.83
C HIS A 121 -0.30 -15.24 17.85
N PRO A 122 -1.28 -16.16 18.03
CA PRO A 122 -2.47 -16.23 17.19
C PRO A 122 -3.22 -14.91 17.05
N GLU A 123 -3.20 -14.07 18.09
CA GLU A 123 -3.76 -12.73 18.07
C GLU A 123 -3.12 -11.81 17.01
N ALA A 124 -1.92 -12.15 16.53
CA ALA A 124 -1.24 -11.44 15.45
C ALA A 124 -1.87 -11.68 14.06
N LYS A 125 -2.83 -12.61 13.95
CA LYS A 125 -3.55 -12.93 12.71
C LYS A 125 -4.08 -11.69 12.02
N ILE A 126 -4.71 -10.79 12.77
CA ILE A 126 -5.28 -9.56 12.23
C ILE A 126 -4.24 -8.60 11.65
N TYR A 127 -2.95 -8.76 11.98
CA TYR A 127 -1.89 -7.91 11.46
C TYR A 127 -1.26 -8.43 10.17
N GLN A 128 -1.66 -9.61 9.69
CA GLN A 128 -1.17 -10.18 8.43
C GLN A 128 -1.47 -9.26 7.25
N VAL A 129 -0.62 -9.29 6.23
CA VAL A 129 -0.77 -8.50 5.01
C VAL A 129 -1.59 -9.26 3.96
N LEU A 130 -2.50 -8.54 3.30
CA LEU A 130 -3.23 -8.93 2.11
C LEU A 130 -2.71 -8.12 0.93
N ASP A 131 -2.07 -8.82 -0.01
CA ASP A 131 -1.74 -8.29 -1.33
C ASP A 131 -2.98 -8.34 -2.22
N PHE A 132 -3.59 -7.19 -2.42
CA PHE A 132 -4.77 -7.01 -3.24
C PHE A 132 -4.38 -6.33 -4.55
N ARG A 133 -4.70 -6.96 -5.68
CA ARG A 133 -4.50 -6.40 -7.02
C ARG A 133 -5.83 -6.33 -7.75
N ILE A 134 -6.16 -5.15 -8.25
CA ILE A 134 -7.31 -4.97 -9.14
C ILE A 134 -7.01 -5.68 -10.45
N ARG A 135 -7.81 -6.71 -10.76
CA ARG A 135 -7.79 -7.36 -12.07
C ARG A 135 -8.69 -6.57 -13.00
N CYS A 136 -8.07 -5.66 -13.76
CA CYS A 136 -8.64 -5.12 -14.99
C CYS A 136 -8.87 -6.29 -15.97
N GLY A 137 -10.07 -6.39 -16.55
CA GLY A 137 -10.51 -7.48 -17.39
C GLY A 137 -9.57 -7.73 -18.57
N MET A 138 -9.07 -8.96 -18.67
CA MET A 138 -8.61 -9.47 -19.96
C MET A 138 -9.82 -9.50 -20.90
N LYS A 139 -9.94 -8.51 -21.80
CA LYS A 139 -10.60 -8.73 -23.08
C LYS A 139 -9.59 -9.43 -23.99
N TYR A 140 -10.03 -10.53 -24.61
CA TYR A 140 -9.22 -11.35 -25.49
C TYR A 140 -8.72 -10.51 -26.68
N GLY A 141 -7.40 -10.53 -26.92
CA GLY A 141 -6.84 -10.35 -28.26
C GLY A 141 -6.78 -8.94 -28.86
N LYS A 142 -5.91 -8.06 -28.35
CA LYS A 142 -4.84 -7.39 -29.13
C LYS A 142 -4.07 -6.44 -28.21
N ARG A 143 -2.75 -6.54 -28.27
CA ARG A 143 -1.82 -5.65 -27.56
C ARG A 143 -1.78 -4.29 -28.28
N THR A 144 -2.68 -3.38 -27.95
CA THR A 144 -2.56 -1.97 -28.32
C THR A 144 -1.91 -1.22 -27.16
N GLN A 145 -0.67 -0.79 -27.39
CA GLN A 145 -0.04 0.26 -26.60
C GLN A 145 -0.77 1.56 -26.94
N THR A 146 -1.66 2.01 -26.07
CA THR A 146 -2.15 3.39 -26.09
C THR A 146 -1.93 3.99 -24.71
N THR A 147 -0.76 4.62 -24.58
CA THR A 147 -0.46 5.67 -23.62
C THR A 147 -1.31 6.88 -23.97
N GLU A 148 -2.52 7.02 -23.42
CA GLU A 148 -3.22 8.32 -23.42
C GLU A 148 -4.32 8.36 -22.34
N THR A 149 -3.97 9.08 -21.27
CA THR A 149 -4.82 10.05 -20.54
C THR A 149 -6.23 9.66 -20.09
N LEU A 150 -6.39 9.27 -18.82
CA LEU A 150 -7.53 9.69 -17.98
C LEU A 150 -7.08 9.92 -16.52
N SER A 151 -6.24 10.93 -16.34
CA SER A 151 -5.92 11.55 -15.05
C SER A 151 -7.06 12.48 -14.63
N LEU A 152 -8.18 11.96 -14.11
CA LEU A 152 -9.28 12.83 -13.62
C LEU A 152 -9.80 12.55 -12.22
N LEU A 153 -9.15 11.70 -11.42
CA LEU A 153 -9.46 11.58 -9.98
C LEU A 153 -8.26 11.72 -9.03
N SER A 154 -7.07 12.06 -9.55
CA SER A 154 -5.91 12.39 -8.70
C SER A 154 -5.82 13.91 -8.48
N LEU A 155 -6.63 14.41 -7.56
CA LEU A 155 -6.38 15.72 -6.95
C LEU A 155 -5.23 15.58 -5.94
N SER A 156 -4.03 15.96 -6.41
CA SER A 156 -2.90 16.60 -5.69
C SER A 156 -2.09 15.72 -4.70
N HIS A 157 -0.75 15.71 -4.66
CA HIS A 157 0.29 16.67 -5.04
C HIS A 157 1.57 15.96 -5.56
N THR A 158 2.16 16.47 -6.64
CA THR A 158 3.61 16.39 -6.88
C THR A 158 4.23 17.66 -6.31
N VAL A 159 5.25 17.52 -5.44
CA VAL A 159 6.02 18.68 -4.95
C VAL A 159 6.97 19.08 -6.07
N SER A 160 6.58 20.11 -6.83
CA SER A 160 7.43 20.72 -7.87
C SER A 160 8.61 21.46 -7.22
N VAL A 161 9.80 21.26 -7.76
CA VAL A 161 11.11 21.69 -7.22
C VAL A 161 11.39 23.20 -7.40
N HIS A 162 10.36 24.03 -7.58
CA HIS A 162 10.54 25.44 -7.96
C HIS A 162 10.40 26.48 -6.84
N ASP A 163 10.13 26.10 -5.59
CA ASP A 163 9.92 27.07 -4.50
C ASP A 163 11.18 27.42 -3.67
N LEU A 164 12.39 27.16 -4.18
CA LEU A 164 13.63 27.52 -3.46
C LEU A 164 14.15 28.95 -3.74
N LYS A 165 13.41 29.80 -4.46
CA LYS A 165 13.85 31.18 -4.72
C LYS A 165 12.71 32.20 -4.64
N GLN A 166 12.27 32.53 -3.43
CA GLN A 166 11.85 33.90 -3.07
C GLN A 166 11.51 33.97 -1.57
N GLY A 167 12.20 34.84 -0.83
CA GLY A 167 11.90 35.02 0.59
C GLY A 167 12.79 35.96 1.39
N LEU A 168 13.50 36.90 0.75
CA LEU A 168 13.98 38.12 1.41
C LEU A 168 12.99 39.23 1.03
N GLY A 169 12.03 39.49 1.90
CA GLY A 169 11.01 40.51 1.68
C GLY A 169 10.20 40.76 2.95
N THR A 170 10.39 41.92 3.53
CA THR A 170 9.70 42.43 4.72
C THR A 170 8.26 42.86 4.41
N SER A 171 7.42 42.81 5.45
CA SER A 171 6.22 43.64 5.70
C SER A 171 4.84 43.05 5.37
N GLY A 172 4.15 42.63 6.44
CA GLY A 172 2.79 43.07 6.78
C GLY A 172 1.60 42.54 5.99
N ALA A 173 0.87 41.56 6.55
CA ALA A 173 -0.59 41.60 6.72
C ALA A 173 -1.08 40.32 7.42
N SER A 174 -2.04 40.50 8.32
CA SER A 174 -2.75 39.48 9.07
C SER A 174 -3.40 38.43 8.17
N GLY A 175 -2.91 37.19 8.24
CA GLY A 175 -3.59 35.99 7.74
C GLY A 175 -3.65 34.96 8.85
N ALA A 176 -4.85 34.45 9.11
CA ALA A 176 -5.11 33.42 10.11
C ALA A 176 -4.03 32.33 10.10
N LYS A 177 -3.49 32.01 11.28
CA LYS A 177 -2.56 30.89 11.48
C LYS A 177 -3.24 29.62 10.97
N LYS A 178 -3.00 29.23 9.72
CA LYS A 178 -3.20 27.85 9.28
C LYS A 178 -2.35 27.02 10.26
N SER A 179 -3.00 26.19 11.08
CA SER A 179 -2.27 25.20 11.88
C SER A 179 -1.31 24.51 10.94
N ALA A 180 -0.03 24.41 11.28
CA ALA A 180 0.99 23.76 10.46
C ALA A 180 0.42 22.41 10.00
N SER A 181 -0.07 22.36 8.75
CA SER A 181 -0.72 21.16 8.25
C SER A 181 0.35 20.10 8.17
N SER A 182 -0.05 18.87 8.45
CA SER A 182 0.82 17.72 8.53
C SER A 182 1.45 17.43 7.16
N THR A 183 2.55 18.10 6.82
CA THR A 183 3.11 18.16 5.46
C THR A 183 3.49 16.79 4.90
N TYR A 184 3.73 15.81 5.77
CA TYR A 184 4.24 14.48 5.42
C TYR A 184 3.23 13.35 5.66
N LYS A 185 2.05 13.64 6.23
CA LYS A 185 1.09 12.60 6.60
C LYS A 185 0.26 12.19 5.39
N LEU A 186 0.23 10.90 5.14
CA LEU A 186 -0.53 10.37 4.02
C LEU A 186 -2.03 10.20 4.36
N LYS A 187 -2.87 10.10 3.33
CA LYS A 187 -4.31 9.84 3.46
C LYS A 187 -4.56 8.42 3.97
N GLU A 188 -5.58 8.20 4.78
CA GLU A 188 -5.93 6.86 5.30
C GLU A 188 -6.27 5.84 4.19
N SER A 189 -6.80 6.29 3.06
CA SER A 189 -7.19 5.43 1.93
C SER A 189 -6.04 4.62 1.33
N ILE A 190 -4.79 4.95 1.65
CA ILE A 190 -3.61 4.19 1.20
C ILE A 190 -3.43 2.86 1.92
N TYR A 191 -4.02 2.70 3.11
CA TYR A 191 -3.81 1.51 3.95
C TYR A 191 -5.08 1.01 4.63
N ILE A 192 -6.18 1.76 4.59
CA ILE A 192 -7.50 1.34 5.07
C ILE A 192 -8.41 1.12 3.86
N PHE A 193 -9.01 -0.07 3.78
CA PHE A 193 -10.10 -0.35 2.86
C PHE A 193 -11.44 -0.14 3.57
N ARG A 194 -12.36 0.61 2.94
CA ARG A 194 -13.70 0.90 3.48
C ARG A 194 -14.75 0.57 2.42
N GLU A 195 -15.93 0.19 2.87
CA GLU A 195 -17.07 0.00 1.98
C GLU A 195 -17.37 1.30 1.22
N GLY A 196 -17.61 1.20 -0.09
CA GLY A 196 -17.85 2.35 -0.95
C GLY A 196 -16.60 3.13 -1.38
N ALA A 197 -15.38 2.72 -1.01
CA ALA A 197 -14.14 3.37 -1.45
C ALA A 197 -13.40 2.55 -2.53
N LEU A 198 -13.00 3.23 -3.61
CA LEU A 198 -12.10 2.64 -4.61
C LEU A 198 -10.65 2.70 -4.11
N PRO A 199 -9.86 1.63 -4.26
CA PRO A 199 -8.44 1.67 -4.00
C PRO A 199 -7.72 2.75 -4.83
N PRO A 200 -6.80 3.53 -4.24
CA PRO A 200 -6.09 4.58 -4.96
C PRO A 200 -5.13 4.05 -6.02
N TYR A 201 -4.63 2.83 -5.85
CA TYR A 201 -3.67 2.20 -6.75
C TYR A 201 -4.09 0.80 -7.17
N ARG A 202 -3.50 0.29 -8.26
CA ARG A 202 -3.83 -1.04 -8.81
C ARG A 202 -3.48 -2.15 -7.82
N GLN A 203 -2.35 -2.00 -7.15
CA GLN A 203 -1.87 -2.91 -6.13
C GLN A 203 -1.90 -2.24 -4.76
N MET A 204 -2.49 -2.91 -3.79
CA MET A 204 -2.59 -2.44 -2.41
C MET A 204 -2.11 -3.52 -1.45
N PHE A 205 -1.44 -3.10 -0.39
CA PHE A 205 -1.01 -3.94 0.71
C PHE A 205 -1.76 -3.55 1.98
N TYR A 206 -2.90 -4.17 2.19
CA TYR A 206 -3.71 -3.94 3.38
C TYR A 206 -3.29 -4.88 4.50
N GLN A 207 -3.35 -4.46 5.75
CA GLN A 207 -3.35 -5.42 6.85
C GLN A 207 -4.79 -5.81 7.19
N LEU A 208 -5.04 -7.03 7.65
CA LEU A 208 -6.40 -7.55 7.83
C LEU A 208 -7.25 -6.69 8.80
N CYS A 209 -6.63 -6.13 9.84
CA CYS A 209 -7.26 -5.21 10.78
C CYS A 209 -7.66 -3.86 10.16
N ASP A 210 -7.14 -3.51 8.98
CA ASP A 210 -7.44 -2.26 8.27
C ASP A 210 -8.50 -2.48 7.15
N LEU A 211 -9.08 -3.69 7.06
CA LEU A 211 -10.19 -4.02 6.16
C LEU A 211 -11.54 -3.73 6.84
N ASN A 212 -11.98 -2.47 6.83
CA ASN A 212 -13.17 -2.00 7.55
C ASN A 212 -14.47 -2.30 6.79
N VAL A 213 -14.77 -3.58 6.61
CA VAL A 213 -16.00 -4.09 5.99
C VAL A 213 -16.47 -5.34 6.71
N GLU A 214 -17.74 -5.38 7.15
CA GLU A 214 -18.27 -6.47 7.98
C GLU A 214 -18.16 -7.85 7.32
N SER A 215 -18.44 -7.94 6.02
CA SER A 215 -18.31 -9.20 5.26
C SER A 215 -16.87 -9.71 5.21
N LEU A 216 -15.89 -8.83 5.08
CA LEU A 216 -14.46 -9.21 5.12
C LEU A 216 -14.03 -9.62 6.53
N GLN A 217 -14.48 -8.89 7.56
CA GLN A 217 -14.20 -9.23 8.95
C GLN A 217 -14.76 -10.62 9.29
N LYS A 218 -15.97 -10.97 8.81
CA LYS A 218 -16.51 -12.33 8.94
C LYS A 218 -15.61 -13.41 8.33
N ILE A 219 -14.88 -13.11 7.26
CA ILE A 219 -13.93 -14.03 6.63
C ILE A 219 -12.66 -14.18 7.49
N ILE A 220 -12.12 -13.07 7.99
CA ILE A 220 -10.91 -13.04 8.84
C ILE A 220 -11.13 -13.80 10.15
N HIS A 221 -12.31 -13.66 10.74
CA HIS A 221 -12.63 -14.19 12.07
C HIS A 221 -13.19 -15.63 12.08
N ARG A 222 -13.19 -16.34 10.94
CA ARG A 222 -13.79 -17.69 10.83
C ARG A 222 -13.19 -18.72 11.76
N ASN A 223 -11.92 -18.57 12.13
CA ASN A 223 -11.17 -19.51 12.97
C ASN A 223 -10.68 -18.90 14.28
N ASP A 224 -11.24 -17.78 14.71
CA ASP A 224 -10.92 -17.17 16.01
C ASP A 224 -11.02 -18.19 17.15
N GLY A 225 -9.96 -18.30 17.94
CA GLY A 225 -9.87 -19.22 19.09
C GLY A 225 -9.60 -20.67 18.70
N THR A 226 -9.40 -20.96 17.41
CA THR A 226 -9.10 -22.30 16.88
C THR A 226 -7.85 -22.32 16.00
N GLU A 227 -7.04 -21.26 16.06
CA GLU A 227 -5.73 -21.19 15.41
C GLU A 227 -4.76 -22.22 16.02
N LEU A 228 -4.39 -23.23 15.25
CA LEU A 228 -3.49 -24.31 15.71
C LEU A 228 -2.06 -24.13 15.25
N GLU A 229 -1.86 -23.66 14.03
CA GLU A 229 -0.55 -23.59 13.37
C GLU A 229 -0.41 -22.28 12.59
N CYS A 230 0.78 -21.68 12.68
CA CYS A 230 1.16 -20.55 11.86
C CYS A 230 2.01 -21.04 10.68
N THR A 231 1.50 -20.94 9.46
CA THR A 231 2.22 -21.37 8.25
C THR A 231 2.82 -20.19 7.49
N GLU A 232 3.85 -20.41 6.67
CA GLU A 232 4.43 -19.33 5.86
C GLU A 232 3.42 -18.73 4.87
N ARG A 233 2.54 -19.58 4.31
CA ARG A 233 1.57 -19.16 3.29
C ARG A 233 0.36 -18.43 3.88
N ASP A 234 -0.30 -19.03 4.87
CA ASP A 234 -1.59 -18.55 5.36
C ASP A 234 -1.48 -17.87 6.74
N GLY A 235 -0.30 -17.96 7.39
CA GLY A 235 -0.14 -17.52 8.77
C GLY A 235 -1.07 -18.28 9.68
N TRP A 236 -1.79 -17.54 10.51
CA TRP A 236 -2.81 -18.02 11.43
C TRP A 236 -4.20 -18.13 10.79
N CYS A 237 -4.37 -17.71 9.54
CA CYS A 237 -5.63 -17.82 8.84
C CYS A 237 -5.86 -19.25 8.34
N LEU A 238 -7.13 -19.59 8.09
CA LEU A 238 -7.46 -20.80 7.33
C LEU A 238 -6.93 -20.70 5.90
N SER A 239 -6.66 -21.85 5.29
CA SER A 239 -6.35 -21.90 3.86
C SER A 239 -7.44 -21.20 3.04
N LYS A 240 -7.03 -20.50 1.98
CA LYS A 240 -7.87 -19.71 1.06
C LYS A 240 -8.49 -18.44 1.64
N THR A 241 -8.26 -18.11 2.91
CA THR A 241 -8.76 -16.85 3.50
C THR A 241 -8.36 -15.63 2.66
N SER A 242 -7.11 -15.59 2.18
CA SER A 242 -6.65 -14.47 1.36
C SER A 242 -7.33 -14.40 -0.02
N ASP A 243 -7.68 -15.54 -0.61
CA ASP A 243 -8.38 -15.60 -1.90
C ASP A 243 -9.84 -15.16 -1.75
N ASP A 244 -10.53 -15.66 -0.73
CA ASP A 244 -11.90 -15.26 -0.40
C ASP A 244 -12.01 -13.75 -0.14
N LEU A 245 -11.01 -13.17 0.54
CA LEU A 245 -10.93 -11.72 0.76
C LEU A 245 -10.74 -10.96 -0.56
N ARG A 246 -9.83 -11.40 -1.44
CA ARG A 246 -9.60 -10.76 -2.75
C ARG A 246 -10.83 -10.82 -3.64
N ASP A 247 -11.52 -11.96 -3.66
CA ASP A 247 -12.72 -12.16 -4.47
C ASP A 247 -13.86 -11.28 -3.97
N SER A 248 -14.06 -11.24 -2.65
CA SER A 248 -15.06 -10.36 -2.03
C SER A 248 -14.77 -8.88 -2.29
N MET A 249 -13.52 -8.43 -2.11
CA MET A 249 -13.11 -7.06 -2.42
C MET A 249 -13.30 -6.70 -3.89
N SER A 250 -12.94 -7.62 -4.80
CA SER A 250 -13.13 -7.43 -6.24
C SER A 250 -14.60 -7.30 -6.62
N LEU A 251 -15.48 -8.12 -6.01
CA LEU A 251 -16.92 -8.05 -6.23
C LEU A 251 -17.50 -6.71 -5.75
N MET A 252 -17.11 -6.25 -4.56
CA MET A 252 -17.54 -4.96 -4.01
C MET A 252 -17.13 -3.78 -4.91
N ILE A 253 -15.89 -3.80 -5.41
CA ILE A 253 -15.40 -2.76 -6.34
C ILE A 253 -16.19 -2.79 -7.66
N LYS A 254 -16.45 -3.98 -8.22
CA LYS A 254 -17.27 -4.11 -9.44
C LYS A 254 -18.69 -3.56 -9.25
N GLN A 255 -19.33 -3.88 -8.12
CA GLN A 255 -20.66 -3.37 -7.79
C GLN A 255 -20.67 -1.85 -7.62
N MET A 256 -19.63 -1.29 -6.99
CA MET A 256 -19.49 0.15 -6.82
C MET A 256 -19.32 0.88 -8.15
N ILE A 257 -18.49 0.36 -9.06
CA ILE A 257 -18.28 0.93 -10.40
C ILE A 257 -19.61 0.94 -11.18
N ARG A 258 -20.34 -0.19 -11.18
CA ARG A 258 -21.66 -0.31 -11.82
C ARG A 258 -22.69 0.67 -11.25
N SER A 259 -22.68 0.88 -9.93
CA SER A 259 -23.64 1.75 -9.24
C SER A 259 -23.33 3.24 -9.44
N THR A 260 -22.05 3.61 -9.54
CA THR A 260 -21.62 5.01 -9.69
C THR A 260 -21.71 5.49 -11.15
N ARG A 261 -21.76 4.56 -12.11
CA ARG A 261 -21.94 4.85 -13.53
C ARG A 261 -23.08 4.03 -14.14
N PRO A 262 -24.36 4.32 -13.80
CA PRO A 262 -25.50 3.59 -14.34
C PRO A 262 -25.63 3.72 -15.87
N ALA A 263 -25.16 4.85 -16.43
CA ALA A 263 -25.22 5.14 -17.85
C ALA A 263 -24.33 4.23 -18.74
N LEU A 264 -23.35 3.54 -18.15
CA LEU A 264 -22.52 2.56 -18.87
C LEU A 264 -23.15 1.15 -18.93
N PHE A 265 -24.33 0.95 -18.34
CA PHE A 265 -24.98 -0.37 -18.26
C PHE A 265 -26.47 -0.32 -18.59
N SER A 266 -26.93 0.74 -19.25
CA SER A 266 -28.34 0.88 -19.66
C SER A 266 -28.58 0.13 -20.97
N THR A 267 -28.99 -1.13 -20.87
CA THR A 267 -29.63 -1.83 -21.98
C THR A 267 -30.89 -1.06 -22.36
N THR A 268 -30.95 -0.53 -23.57
CA THR A 268 -32.17 0.03 -24.15
C THR A 268 -33.21 -1.07 -24.26
N THR A 269 -34.09 -1.16 -23.27
CA THR A 269 -35.36 -1.89 -23.37
C THR A 269 -36.37 -0.97 -24.03
N SER A 270 -36.29 -0.84 -25.35
CA SER A 270 -37.39 -0.31 -26.15
C SER A 270 -38.37 -1.44 -26.43
N ASN A 271 -39.45 -1.47 -25.64
CA ASN A 271 -40.67 -2.22 -25.93
C ASN A 271 -41.28 -1.76 -27.27
N GLU A 272 -41.79 -2.73 -28.01
CA GLU A 272 -42.54 -2.61 -29.27
C GLU A 272 -43.76 -1.68 -29.16
N ASP A 273 -44.06 -0.94 -30.24
CA ASP A 273 -45.42 -1.00 -30.83
C ASP A 273 -45.47 -0.48 -32.30
N GLY A 274 -45.68 -1.43 -33.24
CA GLY A 274 -46.59 -1.35 -34.39
C GLY A 274 -46.32 -0.46 -35.63
N LYS A 275 -45.84 -1.05 -36.75
CA LYS A 275 -46.62 -1.36 -38.00
C LYS A 275 -45.76 -1.60 -39.27
N GLU A 276 -45.96 -2.81 -39.82
CA GLU A 276 -45.90 -3.36 -41.20
C GLU A 276 -45.19 -2.69 -42.41
N GLN A 277 -44.44 -3.57 -43.11
CA GLN A 277 -44.23 -3.80 -44.56
C GLN A 277 -43.29 -2.88 -45.39
N LEU A 278 -42.13 -3.40 -45.85
CA LEU A 278 -41.89 -4.04 -47.17
C LEU A 278 -40.37 -4.19 -47.53
N ALA A 279 -40.04 -5.37 -48.09
CA ALA A 279 -39.02 -5.71 -49.12
C ALA A 279 -37.50 -5.38 -48.96
N TYR A 280 -36.73 -6.47 -48.76
CA TYR A 280 -35.52 -6.92 -49.50
C TYR A 280 -34.41 -5.91 -49.88
N GLU A 281 -33.26 -5.94 -49.20
CA GLU A 281 -31.94 -6.41 -49.71
C GLU A 281 -30.82 -6.23 -48.66
N THR A 282 -30.14 -7.34 -48.38
CA THR A 282 -28.70 -7.52 -48.16
C THR A 282 -27.88 -6.38 -47.54
N GLY A 283 -27.47 -6.61 -46.30
CA GLY A 283 -26.40 -5.91 -45.60
C GLY A 283 -26.41 -6.35 -44.14
N GLU A 284 -25.84 -7.51 -43.84
CA GLU A 284 -25.46 -7.85 -42.46
C GLU A 284 -24.31 -6.92 -42.07
N GLU A 285 -24.64 -5.70 -41.67
CA GLU A 285 -23.81 -4.91 -40.77
C GLU A 285 -24.17 -5.43 -39.37
N GLU A 286 -23.40 -6.42 -38.92
CA GLU A 286 -23.24 -6.65 -37.49
C GLU A 286 -22.67 -5.35 -36.91
N ASP A 287 -23.53 -4.47 -36.41
CA ASP A 287 -23.19 -3.43 -35.46
C ASP A 287 -22.71 -4.14 -34.16
N ASP A 288 -21.52 -4.72 -34.23
CA ASP A 288 -20.65 -4.91 -33.09
C ASP A 288 -20.20 -3.50 -32.67
N GLU A 289 -21.11 -2.75 -32.03
CA GLU A 289 -20.74 -1.65 -31.18
C GLU A 289 -19.90 -2.25 -30.05
N GLU A 290 -18.59 -2.35 -30.30
CA GLU A 290 -17.57 -2.57 -29.28
C GLU A 290 -17.74 -1.48 -28.23
N GLU A 291 -18.55 -1.75 -27.20
CA GLU A 291 -18.58 -0.95 -25.99
C GLU A 291 -17.17 -1.02 -25.39
N GLU A 292 -16.37 0.01 -25.70
CA GLU A 292 -15.22 0.41 -24.91
C GLU A 292 -15.74 0.72 -23.51
N GLU A 293 -15.95 -0.33 -22.71
CA GLU A 293 -16.03 -0.24 -21.27
C GLU A 293 -14.81 0.60 -20.85
N GLU A 294 -15.00 1.88 -20.56
CA GLU A 294 -13.96 2.73 -19.99
C GLU A 294 -13.59 2.15 -18.64
N GLU A 295 -12.66 1.21 -18.71
CA GLU A 295 -12.20 0.40 -17.63
C GLU A 295 -11.62 1.32 -16.57
N PHE A 296 -12.03 1.12 -15.31
CA PHE A 296 -11.40 1.80 -14.20
C PHE A 296 -9.90 1.45 -14.22
N LYS A 297 -9.07 2.41 -14.63
CA LYS A 297 -7.61 2.32 -14.62
C LYS A 297 -7.10 2.95 -13.33
N PRO A 298 -6.90 2.16 -12.26
CA PRO A 298 -6.25 2.68 -11.06
C PRO A 298 -4.81 3.14 -11.38
N SER A 299 -4.28 4.06 -10.58
CA SER A 299 -2.92 4.57 -10.79
C SER A 299 -1.88 3.44 -10.66
N GLU A 300 -0.94 3.40 -11.60
CA GLU A 300 0.21 2.47 -11.63
C GLU A 300 1.29 2.80 -10.57
N GLY A 301 1.15 3.93 -9.86
CA GLY A 301 2.20 4.44 -8.96
C GLY A 301 2.59 3.55 -7.79
N SER A 302 1.87 2.46 -7.49
CA SER A 302 2.19 1.54 -6.38
C SER A 302 2.78 0.20 -6.80
N GLU A 303 2.95 -0.10 -8.10
CA GLU A 303 3.27 -1.47 -8.57
C GLU A 303 4.59 -2.05 -7.98
N ASN A 304 5.42 -1.22 -7.35
CA ASN A 304 6.68 -1.64 -6.74
C ASN A 304 6.86 -1.09 -5.32
N GLU A 305 5.78 -0.80 -4.60
CA GLU A 305 5.89 -0.11 -3.30
C GLU A 305 6.76 -0.88 -2.29
N MET A 306 6.55 -2.19 -2.13
CA MET A 306 7.34 -2.98 -1.19
C MET A 306 8.81 -3.12 -1.63
N GLU A 307 9.05 -3.23 -2.94
CA GLU A 307 10.39 -3.33 -3.53
C GLU A 307 11.16 -2.02 -3.37
N THR A 308 10.49 -0.90 -3.62
CA THR A 308 11.08 0.44 -3.41
C THR A 308 11.31 0.74 -1.94
N GLU A 309 10.44 0.23 -1.04
CA GLU A 309 10.67 0.33 0.39
C GLU A 309 11.89 -0.46 0.85
N ILE A 310 12.06 -1.72 0.45
CA ILE A 310 13.22 -2.51 0.89
C ILE A 310 14.53 -1.91 0.38
N LEU A 311 14.54 -1.32 -0.82
CA LEU A 311 15.69 -0.59 -1.37
C LEU A 311 16.10 0.62 -0.53
N ASP A 312 15.21 1.13 0.32
CA ASP A 312 15.65 2.12 1.29
C ASP A 312 16.62 1.49 2.30
N TYR A 313 16.50 0.23 2.66
CA TYR A 313 17.23 -0.35 3.79
C TYR A 313 18.43 -1.23 3.40
N VAL A 314 18.54 -1.58 2.11
CA VAL A 314 19.61 -2.42 1.52
C VAL A 314 20.69 -1.60 0.79
#